data_AF-A0A669D6D5-F1
#
_entry.id   AF-A0A669D6D5-F1
#
_cell.length_a   1.000
_cell.length_b   1.000
_cell.length_c   1.000
_cell.angle_alpha   90.00
_cell.angle_beta   90.00
_cell.angle_gamma   90.00
#
_symmetry.space_group_name_H-M   'P 1'
#
loop_
_entity.id
_entity.type
_entity.pdbx_description
1 polymer ?
#
loop_
_entity_poly.entity_id
_entity_poly.type
_entity_poly.pdbx_seq_one_letter_code
_entity_poly.pdbx_strand_id
1 'polypeptide(L)'
;SNHYQRVCLCRTQRLPSALASKEAWNYVEVRDGAHMFWWLYYADSVQAQYKDLPLVMWLQGGPGGSGTGFGNFEEIGPLNRDLEPRKTSWVQAANLLFVDNPVGTGFSYTDRPGAYATNVSTVASDMLVLLKHFFSEKPEFQSIAFYIFSESYGGKMAAAISLELTKAIAQGTVKCNFSGVALGDSWISPLDSVMTWGPYLYTTSLLDDYGLADVSKAAEAVKQAVEQGQFLKATELWSVTESAVERNTNGVNFYNILTQSSDEKLTSSAGLDFISLQKHRHIRPLHSQSLSQLMNGPIRKKLGIIPENVTWGGQADEVFTNMAGDFMKPVVDIVDQLLTAGVKVTVYNGQLDLIVDTMGQELWVKQLKWEGIRNFNELKWTPLDDPATPGVTGAFCKTYKNFAFYWILKAGHMIPSDQGPMALQMLKMITQQA
;
A
#
# COMPACT_ATOMS: atom_id res chain seq x y z
N SER A 1 4.67 -14.34 -68.07
CA SER A 1 3.87 -15.47 -67.58
C SER A 1 4.65 -16.23 -66.51
N ASN A 2 4.07 -16.27 -65.31
CA ASN A 2 4.31 -17.16 -64.15
C ASN A 2 5.73 -17.22 -63.55
N HIS A 3 6.03 -16.43 -62.51
CA HIS A 3 5.69 -16.60 -61.08
C HIS A 3 6.22 -17.89 -60.44
N TYR A 4 7.33 -17.71 -59.71
CA TYR A 4 7.87 -18.63 -58.73
C TYR A 4 7.11 -18.52 -57.41
N GLN A 5 6.83 -19.69 -56.83
CA GLN A 5 6.16 -19.95 -55.57
C GLN A 5 6.92 -19.38 -54.35
N ARG A 6 6.18 -18.78 -53.41
CA ARG A 6 6.34 -19.05 -51.98
C ARG A 6 4.97 -19.08 -51.32
N VAL A 7 4.58 -20.28 -50.91
CA VAL A 7 3.35 -20.56 -50.16
C VAL A 7 3.47 -19.91 -48.78
N CYS A 8 2.54 -19.01 -48.48
CA CYS A 8 2.36 -18.41 -47.17
C CYS A 8 1.69 -19.47 -46.26
N LEU A 9 2.48 -20.17 -45.45
CA LEU A 9 1.96 -20.97 -44.36
C LEU A 9 1.60 -20.03 -43.21
N CYS A 10 0.36 -19.55 -43.23
CA CYS A 10 -0.27 -18.91 -42.09
C CYS A 10 -0.49 -19.97 -41.00
N ARG A 11 0.55 -20.24 -40.19
CA ARG A 11 0.38 -20.95 -38.92
C ARG A 11 -0.12 -19.94 -37.91
N THR A 12 -1.44 -19.87 -37.75
CA THR A 12 -2.04 -19.46 -36.48
C THR A 12 -1.52 -20.40 -35.40
N GLN A 13 -0.44 -20.02 -34.71
CA GLN A 13 -0.08 -20.62 -33.44
C GLN A 13 -1.18 -20.24 -32.44
N ARG A 14 -2.22 -21.08 -32.38
CA ARG A 14 -3.05 -21.16 -31.17
C ARG A 14 -2.10 -21.51 -30.04
N LEU A 15 -1.97 -20.61 -29.07
CA LEU A 15 -1.33 -20.87 -27.80
C LEU A 15 -1.98 -22.13 -27.18
N PRO A 16 -1.19 -23.09 -26.67
CA PRO A 16 -1.72 -24.26 -25.99
C PRO A 16 -2.59 -23.84 -24.79
N SER A 17 -3.77 -24.45 -24.68
CA SER A 17 -4.83 -24.14 -23.71
C SER A 17 -4.55 -24.60 -22.28
N ALA A 18 -3.42 -24.19 -21.70
CA ALA A 18 -3.09 -24.40 -20.28
C ALA A 18 -2.53 -23.15 -19.59
N LEU A 19 -2.47 -22.00 -20.27
CA LEU A 19 -1.93 -20.73 -19.77
C LEU A 19 -2.99 -19.64 -19.55
N ALA A 20 -4.26 -19.92 -19.83
CA ALA A 20 -5.39 -19.03 -19.54
C ALA A 20 -5.86 -19.10 -18.06
N SER A 21 -5.13 -19.80 -17.17
CA SER A 21 -5.63 -20.23 -15.86
C SER A 21 -4.76 -19.82 -14.66
N LYS A 22 -3.93 -18.77 -14.76
CA LYS A 22 -3.12 -18.27 -13.62
C LYS A 22 -3.44 -16.83 -13.20
N GLU A 23 -4.35 -16.16 -13.90
CA GLU A 23 -4.77 -14.79 -13.58
C GLU A 23 -6.27 -14.63 -13.84
N ALA A 24 -6.90 -13.70 -13.13
CA ALA A 24 -8.26 -13.25 -13.41
C ALA A 24 -8.38 -11.76 -13.07
N TRP A 25 -9.24 -11.03 -13.76
CA TRP A 25 -9.49 -9.61 -13.48
C TRP A 25 -10.90 -9.24 -13.89
N ASN A 26 -11.50 -8.29 -13.18
CA ASN A 26 -12.84 -7.80 -13.48
C ASN A 26 -13.06 -6.41 -12.86
N TYR A 27 -14.20 -5.82 -13.19
CA TYR A 27 -14.74 -4.64 -12.53
C TYR A 27 -15.91 -5.01 -11.61
N VAL A 28 -16.11 -4.20 -10.57
CA VAL A 28 -17.33 -4.20 -9.77
C VAL A 28 -17.85 -2.77 -9.67
N GLU A 29 -19.11 -2.55 -10.01
CA GLU A 29 -19.81 -1.31 -9.69
C GLU A 29 -20.16 -1.34 -8.19
N VAL A 30 -19.45 -0.53 -7.39
CA VAL A 30 -19.55 -0.55 -5.92
C VAL A 30 -20.57 0.46 -5.39
N ARG A 31 -20.79 1.53 -6.17
CA ARG A 31 -21.86 2.51 -6.04
C ARG A 31 -22.26 2.94 -7.46
N ASP A 32 -23.43 3.55 -7.59
CA ASP A 32 -23.90 4.09 -8.87
C ASP A 32 -22.80 4.96 -9.54
N GLY A 33 -22.36 4.58 -10.74
CA GLY A 33 -21.31 5.26 -11.50
C GLY A 33 -19.91 5.24 -10.86
N ALA A 34 -19.64 4.31 -9.95
CA ALA A 34 -18.36 4.13 -9.27
C ALA A 34 -17.89 2.68 -9.43
N HIS A 35 -16.79 2.50 -10.16
CA HIS A 35 -16.33 1.19 -10.63
C HIS A 35 -14.93 0.89 -10.09
N MET A 36 -14.79 -0.23 -9.39
CA MET A 36 -13.50 -0.69 -8.86
C MET A 36 -12.95 -1.86 -9.68
N PHE A 37 -11.67 -1.77 -10.05
CA PHE A 37 -10.93 -2.79 -10.77
C PHE A 37 -10.10 -3.66 -9.81
N TRP A 38 -10.09 -4.97 -10.06
CA TRP A 38 -9.24 -5.92 -9.34
C TRP A 38 -8.53 -6.87 -10.30
N TRP A 39 -7.35 -7.33 -9.89
CA TRP A 39 -6.53 -8.29 -10.62
C TRP A 39 -5.96 -9.35 -9.67
N LEU A 40 -6.40 -10.59 -9.88
CA LEU A 40 -5.96 -11.78 -9.17
C LEU A 40 -4.83 -12.49 -9.93
N TYR A 41 -3.79 -12.87 -9.21
CA TYR A 41 -2.77 -13.83 -9.59
C TYR A 41 -2.88 -15.06 -8.69
N TYR A 42 -2.97 -16.24 -9.29
CA TYR A 42 -2.90 -17.50 -8.54
C TYR A 42 -1.44 -17.76 -8.14
N ALA A 43 -1.25 -18.36 -6.96
CA ALA A 43 0.11 -18.66 -6.46
C ALA A 43 0.87 -19.58 -7.44
N ASP A 44 2.16 -19.30 -7.62
CA ASP A 44 3.10 -20.06 -8.43
C ASP A 44 4.26 -20.54 -7.57
N SER A 45 3.95 -21.49 -6.68
CA SER A 45 4.92 -22.08 -5.76
C SER A 45 5.42 -23.42 -6.28
N VAL A 46 6.70 -23.71 -6.03
CA VAL A 46 7.30 -25.01 -6.34
C VAL A 46 6.94 -26.09 -5.30
N GLN A 47 6.42 -25.69 -4.13
CA GLN A 47 6.17 -26.59 -2.99
C GLN A 47 4.69 -26.85 -2.73
N ALA A 48 3.79 -25.99 -3.22
CA ALA A 48 2.37 -25.99 -2.85
C ALA A 48 1.47 -25.62 -4.03
N GLN A 49 0.23 -26.12 -4.04
CA GLN A 49 -0.77 -25.64 -4.99
C GLN A 49 -1.37 -24.33 -4.48
N TYR A 50 -1.99 -23.57 -5.38
CA TYR A 50 -2.61 -22.29 -5.04
C TYR A 50 -3.66 -22.39 -3.92
N LYS A 51 -4.31 -23.55 -3.77
CA LYS A 51 -5.33 -23.80 -2.73
C LYS A 51 -4.74 -24.01 -1.34
N ASP A 52 -3.47 -24.37 -1.27
CA ASP A 52 -2.75 -24.63 -0.02
C ASP A 52 -2.08 -23.34 0.52
N LEU A 53 -2.12 -22.26 -0.28
CA LEU A 53 -1.50 -20.97 0.03
C LEU A 53 -2.56 -19.90 0.26
N PRO A 54 -2.28 -18.90 1.11
CA PRO A 54 -3.25 -17.86 1.44
C PRO A 54 -3.63 -17.00 0.23
N LEU A 55 -4.78 -16.34 0.33
CA LEU A 55 -5.11 -15.19 -0.49
C LEU A 55 -4.64 -13.93 0.24
N VAL A 56 -3.84 -13.11 -0.42
CA VAL A 56 -3.38 -11.82 0.05
C VAL A 56 -3.95 -10.74 -0.84
N MET A 57 -4.81 -9.88 -0.30
CA MET A 57 -5.18 -8.64 -0.97
C MET A 57 -4.15 -7.57 -0.66
N TRP A 58 -3.64 -6.88 -1.67
CA TRP A 58 -2.68 -5.78 -1.53
C TRP A 58 -3.37 -4.44 -1.75
N LEU A 59 -3.24 -3.54 -0.77
CA LEU A 59 -3.73 -2.16 -0.85
C LEU A 59 -2.56 -1.18 -0.80
N GLN A 60 -2.29 -0.56 -1.96
CA GLN A 60 -1.35 0.55 -2.05
C GLN A 60 -2.01 1.83 -1.48
N GLY A 61 -1.19 2.81 -1.10
CA GLY A 61 -1.58 4.06 -0.46
C GLY A 61 -1.77 5.23 -1.42
N GLY A 62 -1.06 6.33 -1.15
CA GLY A 62 -1.34 7.66 -1.71
C GLY A 62 -2.03 8.56 -0.68
N PRO A 63 -3.37 8.70 -0.67
CA PRO A 63 -4.38 7.93 -1.42
C PRO A 63 -4.40 8.24 -2.91
N GLY A 64 -4.67 7.22 -3.74
CA GLY A 64 -4.64 7.33 -5.21
C GLY A 64 -3.56 6.48 -5.88
N GLY A 65 -2.73 5.78 -5.11
CA GLY A 65 -1.72 4.85 -5.60
C GLY A 65 -2.32 3.53 -6.05
N SER A 66 -2.00 3.10 -7.27
CA SER A 66 -2.57 1.89 -7.87
C SER A 66 -1.92 0.60 -7.35
N GLY A 67 -2.74 -0.27 -6.78
CA GLY A 67 -2.30 -1.62 -6.40
C GLY A 67 -2.02 -2.50 -7.62
N THR A 68 -2.82 -2.38 -8.69
CA THR A 68 -2.66 -3.21 -9.89
C THR A 68 -1.50 -2.80 -10.78
N GLY A 69 -1.04 -1.55 -10.65
CA GLY A 69 0.14 -1.00 -11.31
C GLY A 69 1.36 -1.01 -10.41
N PHE A 70 1.42 -0.12 -9.42
CA PHE A 70 2.62 0.08 -8.60
C PHE A 70 2.92 -1.14 -7.72
N GLY A 71 1.97 -1.57 -6.88
CA GLY A 71 2.15 -2.75 -6.03
C GLY A 71 2.50 -4.02 -6.81
N ASN A 72 1.92 -4.18 -8.00
CA ASN A 72 2.18 -5.31 -8.87
C ASN A 72 3.55 -5.22 -9.56
N PHE A 73 3.82 -4.15 -10.32
CA PHE A 73 4.96 -4.07 -11.23
C PHE A 73 6.19 -3.39 -10.65
N GLU A 74 6.10 -2.71 -9.51
CA GLU A 74 7.25 -2.09 -8.83
C GLU A 74 7.67 -2.88 -7.58
N GLU A 75 6.74 -3.59 -6.92
CA GLU A 75 7.00 -4.23 -5.63
C GLU A 75 6.90 -5.77 -5.65
N ILE A 76 5.70 -6.32 -5.51
CA ILE A 76 5.48 -7.71 -5.06
C ILE A 76 4.94 -8.68 -6.13
N GLY A 77 4.50 -8.17 -7.28
CA GLY A 77 3.92 -8.97 -8.35
C GLY A 77 4.91 -9.93 -9.01
N PRO A 78 4.49 -10.71 -10.02
CA PRO A 78 5.35 -11.69 -10.67
C PRO A 78 6.42 -11.07 -11.57
N LEU A 79 6.13 -9.90 -12.17
CA LEU A 79 6.99 -9.23 -13.13
C LEU A 79 7.36 -7.84 -12.64
N ASN A 80 8.52 -7.33 -13.06
CA ASN A 80 8.88 -5.91 -12.90
C ASN A 80 8.28 -5.06 -14.04
N ARG A 81 8.53 -3.75 -13.99
CA ARG A 81 8.08 -2.79 -15.01
C ARG A 81 8.62 -3.06 -16.42
N ASP A 82 9.75 -3.76 -16.51
CA ASP A 82 10.37 -4.18 -17.76
C ASP A 82 9.84 -5.56 -18.23
N LEU A 83 8.80 -6.07 -17.56
CA LEU A 83 8.15 -7.37 -17.79
C LEU A 83 9.07 -8.57 -17.55
N GLU A 84 10.08 -8.42 -16.70
CA GLU A 84 11.00 -9.48 -16.31
C GLU A 84 10.56 -10.14 -14.99
N PRO A 85 10.75 -11.47 -14.82
CA PRO A 85 10.39 -12.17 -13.59
C PRO A 85 11.12 -11.65 -12.33
N ARG A 86 10.38 -11.49 -11.23
CA ARG A 86 10.91 -11.09 -9.92
C ARG A 86 11.36 -12.29 -9.09
N LYS A 87 12.60 -12.24 -8.59
CA LYS A 87 13.16 -13.28 -7.69
C LYS A 87 12.43 -13.38 -6.35
N THR A 88 11.87 -12.28 -5.87
CA THR A 88 11.20 -12.17 -4.56
C THR A 88 9.70 -11.93 -4.69
N SER A 89 9.10 -12.35 -5.81
CA SER A 89 7.66 -12.24 -6.02
C SER A 89 6.86 -12.95 -4.93
N TRP A 90 5.80 -12.31 -4.46
CA TRP A 90 4.93 -12.89 -3.43
C TRP A 90 4.04 -14.01 -3.98
N VAL A 91 3.89 -14.16 -5.31
CA VAL A 91 3.15 -15.30 -5.87
C VAL A 91 3.80 -16.65 -5.54
N GLN A 92 5.07 -16.65 -5.12
CA GLN A 92 5.76 -17.85 -4.65
C GLN A 92 5.20 -18.39 -3.32
N ALA A 93 4.44 -17.58 -2.58
CA ALA A 93 3.94 -17.87 -1.24
C ALA A 93 2.46 -17.53 -1.05
N ALA A 94 1.80 -16.86 -2.00
CA ALA A 94 0.39 -16.47 -1.86
C ALA A 94 -0.29 -16.29 -3.22
N ASN A 95 -1.62 -16.41 -3.23
CA ASN A 95 -2.44 -15.83 -4.27
C ASN A 95 -2.51 -14.32 -4.01
N LEU A 96 -2.31 -13.50 -5.04
CA LEU A 96 -2.30 -12.04 -4.89
C LEU A 96 -3.54 -11.43 -5.53
N LEU A 97 -4.33 -10.71 -4.75
CA LEU A 97 -5.44 -9.89 -5.22
C LEU A 97 -5.03 -8.42 -5.14
N PHE A 98 -4.65 -7.84 -6.26
CA PHE A 98 -4.43 -6.41 -6.36
C PHE A 98 -5.76 -5.71 -6.58
N VAL A 99 -6.00 -4.63 -5.85
CA VAL A 99 -7.19 -3.80 -6.05
C VAL A 99 -6.75 -2.36 -6.23
N ASP A 100 -7.31 -1.71 -7.26
CA ASP A 100 -7.17 -0.27 -7.42
C ASP A 100 -8.20 0.44 -6.54
N ASN A 101 -7.73 0.92 -5.40
CA ASN A 101 -8.58 1.44 -4.33
C ASN A 101 -8.06 2.81 -3.86
N PRO A 102 -8.93 3.81 -3.61
CA PRO A 102 -10.40 3.83 -3.81
C PRO A 102 -10.82 4.05 -5.28
N VAL A 103 -12.11 4.24 -5.52
CA VAL A 103 -12.66 4.62 -6.84
C VAL A 103 -11.93 5.86 -7.39
N GLY A 104 -11.42 5.77 -8.63
CA GLY A 104 -10.57 6.79 -9.27
C GLY A 104 -9.08 6.44 -9.29
N THR A 105 -8.64 5.49 -8.48
CA THR A 105 -7.25 5.01 -8.46
C THR A 105 -6.97 4.09 -9.65
N GLY A 106 -5.79 4.19 -10.28
CA GLY A 106 -5.36 3.23 -11.31
C GLY A 106 -6.38 3.08 -12.44
N PHE A 107 -6.91 1.87 -12.64
CA PHE A 107 -7.99 1.57 -13.59
C PHE A 107 -9.40 1.65 -12.99
N SER A 108 -9.55 1.82 -11.68
CA SER A 108 -10.83 2.15 -11.05
C SER A 108 -11.23 3.57 -11.41
N TYR A 109 -12.50 3.81 -11.69
CA TYR A 109 -12.97 5.09 -12.21
C TYR A 109 -14.38 5.42 -11.73
N THR A 110 -14.71 6.70 -11.79
CA THR A 110 -16.09 7.15 -11.71
C THR A 110 -16.51 7.94 -12.95
N ASP A 111 -17.77 7.75 -13.33
CA ASP A 111 -18.45 8.52 -14.37
C ASP A 111 -18.94 9.89 -13.85
N ARG A 112 -18.85 10.15 -12.54
CA ARG A 112 -19.47 11.31 -11.89
C ARG A 112 -18.52 11.94 -10.86
N PRO A 113 -18.30 13.27 -10.91
CA PRO A 113 -17.39 13.95 -9.98
C PRO A 113 -17.73 13.75 -8.49
N GLY A 114 -18.99 13.50 -8.15
CA GLY A 114 -19.44 13.32 -6.77
C GLY A 114 -19.25 11.91 -6.20
N ALA A 115 -18.71 10.95 -6.97
CA ALA A 115 -18.59 9.57 -6.49
C ALA A 115 -17.21 9.21 -5.92
N TYR A 116 -16.25 10.15 -5.84
CA TYR A 116 -15.01 9.89 -5.09
C TYR A 116 -15.29 9.66 -3.60
N ALA A 117 -14.51 8.80 -2.98
CA ALA A 117 -14.52 8.68 -1.53
C ALA A 117 -13.94 9.95 -0.90
N THR A 118 -14.48 10.34 0.26
CA THR A 118 -14.00 11.50 1.04
C THR A 118 -13.48 11.09 2.42
N ASN A 119 -13.57 9.80 2.75
CA ASN A 119 -13.12 9.22 4.02
C ASN A 119 -13.01 7.70 3.92
N VAL A 120 -12.25 7.09 4.83
CA VAL A 120 -12.09 5.62 4.89
C VAL A 120 -13.37 4.83 5.15
N SER A 121 -14.44 5.43 5.69
CA SER A 121 -15.72 4.73 5.85
C SER A 121 -16.38 4.46 4.50
N THR A 122 -16.33 5.42 3.57
CA THR A 122 -16.80 5.22 2.19
C THR A 122 -15.96 4.18 1.47
N VAL A 123 -14.62 4.25 1.64
CA VAL A 123 -13.69 3.25 1.08
C VAL A 123 -14.00 1.84 1.58
N ALA A 124 -14.26 1.68 2.89
CA ALA A 124 -14.61 0.39 3.47
C ALA A 124 -15.94 -0.15 2.93
N SER A 125 -16.96 0.71 2.81
CA SER A 125 -18.26 0.34 2.23
C SER A 125 -18.12 -0.17 0.79
N ASP A 126 -17.37 0.54 -0.04
CA ASP A 126 -17.13 0.17 -1.44
C ASP A 126 -16.40 -1.17 -1.55
N MET A 127 -15.35 -1.34 -0.72
CA MET A 127 -14.58 -2.58 -0.69
C MET A 127 -15.43 -3.78 -0.25
N LEU A 128 -16.38 -3.62 0.69
CA LEU A 128 -17.27 -4.70 1.07
C LEU A 128 -18.15 -5.17 -0.10
N VAL A 129 -18.61 -4.26 -0.96
CA VAL A 129 -19.34 -4.61 -2.18
C VAL A 129 -18.44 -5.40 -3.13
N LEU A 130 -17.20 -4.92 -3.35
CA LEU A 130 -16.21 -5.62 -4.17
C LEU A 130 -15.92 -7.02 -3.63
N LEU A 131 -15.59 -7.16 -2.33
CA LEU A 131 -15.24 -8.44 -1.72
C LEU A 131 -16.42 -9.41 -1.77
N LYS A 132 -17.65 -8.94 -1.56
CA LYS A 132 -18.85 -9.78 -1.71
C LYS A 132 -18.98 -10.31 -3.14
N HIS A 133 -18.74 -9.47 -4.15
CA HIS A 133 -18.77 -9.89 -5.55
C HIS A 133 -17.64 -10.87 -5.87
N PHE A 134 -16.41 -10.53 -5.47
CA PHE A 134 -15.21 -11.34 -5.69
C PHE A 134 -15.36 -12.76 -5.11
N PHE A 135 -15.78 -12.88 -3.84
CA PHE A 135 -15.97 -14.20 -3.22
C PHE A 135 -17.17 -14.97 -3.78
N SER A 136 -18.14 -14.29 -4.42
CA SER A 136 -19.22 -14.95 -5.14
C SER A 136 -18.77 -15.45 -6.52
N GLU A 137 -17.93 -14.68 -7.21
CA GLU A 137 -17.36 -15.04 -8.51
C GLU A 137 -16.27 -16.13 -8.38
N LYS A 138 -15.50 -16.09 -7.29
CA LYS A 138 -14.39 -17.01 -7.00
C LYS A 138 -14.62 -17.79 -5.70
N PRO A 139 -15.64 -18.67 -5.68
CA PRO A 139 -16.04 -19.38 -4.45
C PRO A 139 -14.92 -20.26 -3.87
N GLU A 140 -13.93 -20.66 -4.67
CA GLU A 140 -12.76 -21.40 -4.21
C GLU A 140 -11.93 -20.66 -3.15
N PHE A 141 -11.95 -19.31 -3.14
CA PHE A 141 -11.23 -18.52 -2.14
C PHE A 141 -12.01 -18.31 -0.84
N GLN A 142 -13.29 -18.68 -0.76
CA GLN A 142 -14.08 -18.50 0.48
C GLN A 142 -13.51 -19.32 1.66
N SER A 143 -12.89 -20.46 1.39
CA SER A 143 -12.27 -21.33 2.40
C SER A 143 -10.77 -21.06 2.60
N ILE A 144 -10.12 -20.40 1.65
CA ILE A 144 -8.68 -20.10 1.70
C ILE A 144 -8.45 -18.97 2.71
N ALA A 145 -7.42 -19.10 3.54
CA ALA A 145 -7.04 -18.07 4.50
C ALA A 145 -6.80 -16.74 3.78
N PHE A 146 -7.57 -15.71 4.16
CA PHE A 146 -7.57 -14.40 3.52
C PHE A 146 -6.91 -13.36 4.41
N TYR A 147 -5.89 -12.69 3.88
CA TYR A 147 -5.18 -11.60 4.54
C TYR A 147 -5.27 -10.32 3.72
N ILE A 148 -5.28 -9.18 4.42
CA ILE A 148 -5.15 -7.86 3.79
C ILE A 148 -3.78 -7.31 4.15
N PHE A 149 -2.93 -7.10 3.15
CA PHE A 149 -1.65 -6.42 3.30
C PHE A 149 -1.74 -5.04 2.67
N SER A 150 -0.96 -4.10 3.20
CA SER A 150 -1.05 -2.72 2.77
C SER A 150 0.23 -1.95 3.02
N GLU A 151 0.34 -0.81 2.35
CA GLU A 151 1.44 0.13 2.50
C GLU A 151 0.89 1.56 2.66
N SER A 152 1.57 2.42 3.44
CA SER A 152 1.29 3.86 3.47
C SER A 152 -0.15 4.18 3.90
N TYR A 153 -0.84 5.08 3.18
CA TYR A 153 -2.27 5.34 3.37
C TYR A 153 -3.15 4.08 3.20
N GLY A 154 -2.65 3.09 2.47
CA GLY A 154 -3.26 1.76 2.34
C GLY A 154 -3.52 1.13 3.69
N GLY A 155 -2.66 1.36 4.69
CA GLY A 155 -2.86 0.88 6.05
C GLY A 155 -4.11 1.43 6.73
N LYS A 156 -4.40 2.72 6.53
CA LYS A 156 -5.62 3.35 7.04
C LYS A 156 -6.86 2.69 6.43
N MET A 157 -6.82 2.47 5.11
CA MET A 157 -7.88 1.81 4.36
C MET A 157 -8.03 0.34 4.79
N ALA A 158 -6.92 -0.39 4.91
CA ALA A 158 -6.88 -1.79 5.33
C ALA A 158 -7.46 -1.99 6.74
N ALA A 159 -7.13 -1.11 7.69
CA ALA A 159 -7.71 -1.18 9.04
C ALA A 159 -9.23 -0.99 9.02
N ALA A 160 -9.73 0.03 8.31
CA ALA A 160 -11.17 0.30 8.21
C ALA A 160 -11.91 -0.84 7.48
N ILE A 161 -11.39 -1.29 6.33
CA ILE A 161 -11.93 -2.42 5.56
C ILE A 161 -11.97 -3.69 6.42
N SER A 162 -10.90 -3.99 7.15
CA SER A 162 -10.82 -5.19 7.99
C SER A 162 -11.88 -5.18 9.09
N LEU A 163 -12.12 -4.03 9.72
CA LEU A 163 -13.10 -3.90 10.79
C LEU A 163 -14.52 -4.14 10.25
N GLU A 164 -14.84 -3.52 9.12
CA GLU A 164 -16.15 -3.71 8.48
C GLU A 164 -16.31 -5.13 7.91
N LEU A 165 -15.24 -5.75 7.41
CA LEU A 165 -15.25 -7.13 6.95
C LEU A 165 -15.50 -8.11 8.11
N THR A 166 -14.85 -7.91 9.26
CA THR A 166 -15.10 -8.72 10.47
C THR A 166 -16.57 -8.65 10.88
N LYS A 167 -17.19 -7.46 10.85
CA LYS A 167 -18.62 -7.29 11.14
C LYS A 167 -19.49 -7.98 10.08
N ALA A 168 -19.17 -7.82 8.81
CA ALA A 168 -19.90 -8.41 7.70
C ALA A 168 -19.90 -9.95 7.73
N ILE A 169 -18.76 -10.56 8.10
CA ILE A 169 -18.61 -12.01 8.30
C ILE A 169 -19.45 -12.48 9.49
N ALA A 170 -19.39 -11.78 10.63
CA ALA A 170 -20.20 -12.12 11.80
C ALA A 170 -21.71 -12.05 11.51
N GLN A 171 -22.13 -11.17 10.60
CA GLN A 171 -23.52 -11.06 10.13
C GLN A 171 -23.87 -12.04 9.00
N GLY A 172 -22.89 -12.80 8.46
CA GLY A 172 -23.08 -13.73 7.35
C GLY A 172 -23.31 -13.07 5.98
N THR A 173 -23.04 -11.77 5.84
CA THR A 173 -23.26 -11.02 4.59
C THR A 173 -22.10 -11.14 3.60
N VAL A 174 -20.89 -11.44 4.11
CA VAL A 174 -19.70 -11.82 3.34
C VAL A 174 -19.20 -13.15 3.88
N LYS A 175 -18.89 -14.08 2.98
CA LYS A 175 -18.37 -15.40 3.32
C LYS A 175 -16.93 -15.53 2.85
N CYS A 176 -15.99 -15.44 3.78
CA CYS A 176 -14.58 -15.74 3.55
C CYS A 176 -13.88 -16.13 4.85
N ASN A 177 -12.69 -16.73 4.74
CA ASN A 177 -11.85 -17.12 5.87
C ASN A 177 -10.85 -15.99 6.22
N PHE A 178 -11.36 -14.85 6.68
CA PHE A 178 -10.52 -13.70 7.03
C PHE A 178 -9.62 -14.01 8.23
N SER A 179 -8.31 -13.91 8.02
CA SER A 179 -7.27 -14.41 8.92
C SER A 179 -6.42 -13.31 9.55
N GLY A 180 -6.36 -12.11 8.97
CA GLY A 180 -5.65 -10.97 9.56
C GLY A 180 -5.35 -9.83 8.60
N VAL A 181 -4.81 -8.75 9.16
CA VAL A 181 -4.39 -7.55 8.44
C VAL A 181 -2.93 -7.21 8.77
N ALA A 182 -2.16 -6.82 7.76
CA ALA A 182 -0.77 -6.43 7.88
C ALA A 182 -0.58 -4.99 7.34
N LEU A 183 -0.14 -4.11 8.24
CA LEU A 183 -0.04 -2.67 8.09
C LEU A 183 1.44 -2.31 7.86
N GLY A 184 1.83 -2.20 6.60
CA GLY A 184 3.17 -1.79 6.18
C GLY A 184 3.29 -0.29 6.14
N ASP A 185 4.32 0.26 6.76
CA ASP A 185 4.69 1.68 6.71
C ASP A 185 3.46 2.60 6.75
N SER A 186 2.56 2.30 7.69
CA SER A 186 1.15 2.68 7.57
C SER A 186 0.81 4.02 8.24
N TRP A 187 0.05 4.85 7.51
CA TRP A 187 -0.41 6.18 7.94
C TRP A 187 -1.58 6.13 8.95
N ILE A 188 -1.36 5.40 10.06
CA ILE A 188 -2.35 5.14 11.12
C ILE A 188 -2.48 6.31 12.09
N SER A 189 -1.36 6.86 12.54
CA SER A 189 -1.29 8.06 13.39
C SER A 189 -0.44 9.14 12.72
N PRO A 190 -1.01 9.92 11.79
CA PRO A 190 -0.27 10.92 11.01
C PRO A 190 0.47 11.93 11.88
N LEU A 191 -0.18 12.37 12.97
CA LEU A 191 0.39 13.37 13.85
C LEU A 191 1.64 12.86 14.57
N ASP A 192 1.66 11.60 15.02
CA ASP A 192 2.84 11.04 15.69
C ASP A 192 4.04 11.05 14.75
N SER A 193 3.88 10.62 13.49
CA SER A 193 4.95 10.67 12.49
C SER A 193 5.45 12.10 12.23
N VAL A 194 4.54 13.05 11.98
CA VAL A 194 4.92 14.45 11.69
C VAL A 194 5.69 15.08 12.85
N MET A 195 5.32 14.77 14.09
CA MET A 195 6.02 15.26 15.28
C MET A 195 7.40 14.61 15.47
N THR A 196 7.64 13.42 14.92
CA THR A 196 8.89 12.69 15.06
C THR A 196 9.87 12.86 13.91
N TRP A 197 9.45 13.44 12.77
CA TRP A 197 10.35 13.72 11.64
C TRP A 197 11.59 14.54 12.03
N GLY A 198 11.42 15.63 12.78
CA GLY A 198 12.52 16.46 13.26
C GLY A 198 13.51 15.67 14.13
N PRO A 199 13.05 15.06 15.24
CA PRO A 199 13.88 14.20 16.09
C PRO A 199 14.59 13.09 15.32
N TYR A 200 13.90 12.38 14.44
CA TYR A 200 14.46 11.28 13.66
C TYR A 200 15.62 11.77 12.79
N LEU A 201 15.39 12.79 11.96
CA LEU A 201 16.40 13.36 11.07
C LEU A 201 17.59 13.97 11.84
N TYR A 202 17.34 14.57 13.00
CA TYR A 202 18.40 15.10 13.86
C TYR A 202 19.31 13.98 14.37
N THR A 203 18.74 12.88 14.88
CA THR A 203 19.54 11.74 15.36
C THR A 203 20.30 11.02 14.25
N THR A 204 19.84 11.12 12.99
CA THR A 204 20.54 10.59 11.82
C THR A 204 21.47 11.62 11.16
N SER A 205 21.75 12.75 11.82
CA SER A 205 22.68 13.80 11.36
C SER A 205 22.27 14.51 10.06
N LEU A 206 20.98 14.48 9.72
CA LEU A 206 20.42 15.19 8.57
C LEU A 206 19.92 16.59 8.93
N LEU A 207 19.76 16.90 10.23
CA LEU A 207 19.44 18.22 10.73
C LEU A 207 20.47 18.66 11.77
N ASP A 208 20.74 19.96 11.81
CA ASP A 208 21.38 20.64 12.94
C ASP A 208 20.32 21.23 13.89
N ASP A 209 20.77 21.98 14.92
CA ASP A 209 19.85 22.61 15.89
C ASP A 209 18.86 23.58 15.23
N TYR A 210 19.29 24.27 14.18
CA TYR A 210 18.44 25.21 13.45
C TYR A 210 17.36 24.46 12.65
N GLY A 211 17.77 23.42 11.90
CA GLY A 211 16.88 22.59 11.13
C GLY A 211 15.86 21.84 12.01
N LEU A 212 16.30 21.32 13.16
CA LEU A 212 15.41 20.71 14.15
C LEU A 212 14.36 21.71 14.65
N ALA A 213 14.76 22.94 14.97
CA ALA A 213 13.84 23.98 15.44
C ALA A 213 12.83 24.40 14.36
N ASP A 214 13.25 24.54 13.10
CA ASP A 214 12.37 24.91 11.98
C ASP A 214 11.32 23.81 11.70
N VAL A 215 11.77 22.55 11.58
CA VAL A 215 10.88 21.40 11.35
C VAL A 215 9.91 21.22 12.52
N SER A 216 10.39 21.31 13.77
CA SER A 216 9.54 21.16 14.95
C SER A 216 8.47 22.25 15.05
N LYS A 217 8.81 23.49 14.68
CA LYS A 217 7.85 24.59 14.63
C LYS A 217 6.76 24.36 13.60
N ALA A 218 7.11 23.85 12.41
CA ALA A 218 6.14 23.51 11.38
C ALA A 218 5.24 22.34 11.83
N ALA A 219 5.80 21.30 12.45
CA ALA A 219 5.05 20.18 13.01
C ALA A 219 4.06 20.62 14.10
N GLU A 220 4.42 21.56 14.97
CA GLU A 220 3.49 22.07 16.01
C GLU A 220 2.27 22.80 15.39
N ALA A 221 2.43 23.46 14.25
CA ALA A 221 1.28 24.05 13.54
C ALA A 221 0.30 22.97 13.05
N VAL A 222 0.82 21.84 12.56
CA VAL A 222 0.01 20.67 12.19
C VAL A 222 -0.73 20.12 13.42
N LYS A 223 -0.01 19.95 14.54
CA LYS A 223 -0.58 19.51 15.82
C LYS A 223 -1.76 20.37 16.25
N GLN A 224 -1.59 21.70 16.25
CA GLN A 224 -2.67 22.63 16.61
C GLN A 224 -3.90 22.50 15.72
N ALA A 225 -3.72 22.32 14.40
CA ALA A 225 -4.84 22.12 13.48
C ALA A 225 -5.55 20.78 13.74
N VAL A 226 -4.82 19.70 14.02
CA VAL A 226 -5.38 18.38 14.38
C VAL A 226 -6.17 18.47 15.70
N GLU A 227 -5.62 19.08 16.74
CA GLU A 227 -6.26 19.24 18.05
C GLU A 227 -7.56 20.07 17.97
N GLN A 228 -7.66 20.98 16.99
CA GLN A 228 -8.86 21.76 16.70
C GLN A 228 -9.85 21.05 15.75
N GLY A 229 -9.56 19.82 15.32
CA GLY A 229 -10.38 19.06 14.37
C GLY A 229 -10.35 19.59 12.93
N GLN A 230 -9.41 20.48 12.60
CA GLN A 230 -9.26 21.11 11.28
C GLN A 230 -8.41 20.23 10.36
N PHE A 231 -8.87 19.02 10.06
CA PHE A 231 -8.04 18.01 9.37
C PHE A 231 -7.61 18.39 7.96
N LEU A 232 -8.46 19.05 7.17
CA LEU A 232 -8.05 19.57 5.85
C LEU A 232 -6.92 20.60 6.01
N LYS A 233 -7.01 21.48 7.01
CA LYS A 233 -5.97 22.46 7.29
C LYS A 233 -4.68 21.80 7.76
N ALA A 234 -4.78 20.75 8.57
CA ALA A 234 -3.63 19.95 8.98
C ALA A 234 -2.93 19.33 7.76
N THR A 235 -3.67 18.84 6.77
CA THR A 235 -3.11 18.32 5.51
C THR A 235 -2.40 19.42 4.70
N GLU A 236 -2.91 20.65 4.67
CA GLU A 236 -2.19 21.77 4.05
C GLU A 236 -0.89 22.11 4.79
N LEU A 237 -0.95 22.19 6.13
CA LEU A 237 0.20 22.50 6.98
C LEU A 237 1.25 21.39 6.96
N TRP A 238 0.84 20.14 6.73
CA TRP A 238 1.74 19.02 6.51
C TRP A 238 2.70 19.30 5.34
N SER A 239 2.21 19.81 4.21
CA SER A 239 3.05 20.20 3.07
C SER A 239 4.05 21.32 3.39
N VAL A 240 3.70 22.21 4.32
CA VAL A 240 4.62 23.23 4.85
C VAL A 240 5.73 22.57 5.65
N THR A 241 5.41 21.60 6.49
CA THR A 241 6.40 20.82 7.25
C THR A 241 7.34 20.05 6.33
N GLU A 242 6.83 19.44 5.26
CA GLU A 242 7.69 18.79 4.26
C GLU A 242 8.68 19.76 3.62
N SER A 243 8.19 20.95 3.26
CA SER A 243 9.03 21.99 2.68
C SER A 243 10.07 22.50 3.69
N ALA A 244 9.78 22.47 4.99
CA ALA A 244 10.77 22.75 6.03
C ALA A 244 11.84 21.64 6.09
N VAL A 245 11.45 20.37 6.03
CA VAL A 245 12.39 19.24 5.97
C VAL A 245 13.30 19.36 4.75
N GLU A 246 12.73 19.45 3.54
CA GLU A 246 13.50 19.50 2.27
C GLU A 246 14.56 20.61 2.28
N ARG A 247 14.20 21.82 2.77
CA ARG A 247 15.11 22.97 2.85
C ARG A 247 16.26 22.75 3.83
N ASN A 248 16.02 22.08 4.95
CA ASN A 248 17.02 21.91 6.00
C ASN A 248 17.90 20.66 5.81
N THR A 249 17.49 19.69 4.98
CA THR A 249 18.22 18.43 4.78
C THR A 249 18.86 18.30 3.40
N ASN A 250 18.87 19.37 2.59
CA ASN A 250 19.30 19.30 1.18
C ASN A 250 18.50 18.25 0.37
N GLY A 251 17.17 18.26 0.52
CA GLY A 251 16.26 17.43 -0.28
C GLY A 251 16.30 15.93 0.05
N VAL A 252 16.21 15.58 1.33
CA VAL A 252 16.12 14.17 1.75
C VAL A 252 14.88 13.53 1.10
N ASN A 253 15.01 12.28 0.68
CA ASN A 253 13.88 11.52 0.19
C ASN A 253 13.00 11.06 1.36
N PHE A 254 11.72 11.44 1.33
CA PHE A 254 10.72 11.04 2.31
C PHE A 254 10.49 9.53 2.40
N TYR A 255 10.86 8.78 1.36
CA TYR A 255 10.67 7.34 1.33
C TYR A 255 11.92 6.55 1.73
N ASN A 256 13.09 7.18 1.80
CA ASN A 256 14.32 6.54 2.28
C ASN A 256 15.38 7.60 2.62
N ILE A 257 15.66 7.81 3.91
CA ILE A 257 16.55 8.88 4.38
C ILE A 257 18.00 8.80 3.88
N LEU A 258 18.42 7.66 3.34
CA LEU A 258 19.76 7.50 2.76
C LEU A 258 19.84 7.95 1.30
N THR A 259 18.73 8.41 0.73
CA THR A 259 18.63 8.86 -0.65
C THR A 259 18.13 10.29 -0.72
N GLN A 260 18.39 10.95 -1.84
CA GLN A 260 17.81 12.25 -2.16
C GLN A 260 16.65 12.06 -3.11
N SER A 261 15.65 12.93 -3.03
CA SER A 261 14.57 12.95 -4.01
C SER A 261 15.18 13.12 -5.40
N SER A 262 14.79 12.26 -6.35
CA SER A 262 15.32 12.29 -7.72
C SER A 262 15.23 13.69 -8.33
N ASP A 263 16.27 14.06 -9.08
CA ASP A 263 16.52 15.34 -9.78
C ASP A 263 15.43 15.81 -10.79
N GLU A 264 14.17 15.37 -10.69
CA GLU A 264 13.02 16.21 -11.06
C GLU A 264 12.95 17.37 -10.04
N LYS A 265 14.02 18.18 -10.04
CA LYS A 265 14.13 19.45 -9.34
C LYS A 265 12.83 20.19 -9.63
N LEU A 266 12.09 20.44 -8.56
CA LEU A 266 11.00 21.41 -8.43
C LEU A 266 11.25 22.56 -9.43
N THR A 267 10.71 22.42 -10.64
CA THR A 267 10.75 23.46 -11.66
C THR A 267 9.72 24.47 -11.18
N SER A 268 10.19 25.43 -10.38
CA SER A 268 9.42 26.50 -9.75
C SER A 268 8.07 26.04 -9.18
N SER A 269 8.05 25.61 -7.93
CA SER A 269 6.85 25.51 -7.08
C SER A 269 6.18 26.87 -6.77
N ALA A 270 6.63 27.95 -7.43
CA ALA A 270 6.07 29.28 -7.26
C ALA A 270 4.64 29.33 -7.83
N GLY A 271 3.65 29.33 -6.94
CA GLY A 271 2.23 29.55 -7.29
C GLY A 271 1.33 28.31 -7.25
N LEU A 272 1.84 27.13 -6.89
CA LEU A 272 0.99 25.97 -6.60
C LEU A 272 0.37 26.07 -5.19
N ASP A 273 -0.89 25.69 -5.04
CA ASP A 273 -1.50 25.50 -3.72
C ASP A 273 -0.89 24.29 -2.99
N PHE A 274 -1.11 24.21 -1.68
CA PHE A 274 -0.51 23.17 -0.82
C PHE A 274 -0.93 21.74 -1.20
N ILE A 275 -2.16 21.53 -1.69
CA ILE A 275 -2.63 20.21 -2.11
C ILE A 275 -1.98 19.82 -3.44
N SER A 276 -1.85 20.77 -4.36
CA SER A 276 -1.14 20.59 -5.63
C SER A 276 0.33 20.20 -5.44
N LEU A 277 1.02 20.76 -4.43
CA LEU A 277 2.38 20.35 -4.06
C LEU A 277 2.44 18.89 -3.59
N GLN A 278 1.49 18.46 -2.74
CA GLN A 278 1.45 17.09 -2.24
C GLN A 278 1.20 16.07 -3.35
N LYS A 279 0.25 16.36 -4.25
CA LYS A 279 0.00 15.51 -5.41
C LYS A 279 1.25 15.36 -6.28
N HIS A 280 1.99 16.46 -6.47
CA HIS A 280 3.25 16.43 -7.19
C HIS A 280 4.31 15.56 -6.48
N ARG A 281 4.46 15.68 -5.16
CA ARG A 281 5.45 14.91 -4.38
C ARG A 281 5.12 13.43 -4.23
N HIS A 282 3.85 13.05 -4.04
CA HIS A 282 3.50 11.69 -3.59
C HIS A 282 2.60 10.92 -4.54
N ILE A 283 1.85 11.58 -5.44
CA ILE A 283 0.90 10.89 -6.33
C ILE A 283 1.48 10.73 -7.73
N ARG A 284 2.10 11.77 -8.27
CA ARG A 284 2.72 11.69 -9.61
C ARG A 284 3.83 10.63 -9.72
N PRO A 285 4.75 10.47 -8.75
CA PRO A 285 5.80 9.46 -8.86
C PRO A 285 5.26 8.03 -8.90
N LEU A 286 4.13 7.75 -8.23
CA LEU A 286 3.45 6.45 -8.28
C LEU A 286 2.89 6.12 -9.68
N HIS A 287 2.83 7.12 -10.56
CA HIS A 287 2.39 7.02 -11.94
C HIS A 287 3.50 7.47 -12.91
N SER A 288 4.76 7.17 -12.55
CA SER A 288 5.95 7.48 -13.35
C SER A 288 5.74 7.18 -14.84
N GLN A 289 6.40 7.94 -15.72
CA GLN A 289 6.16 7.84 -17.16
C GLN A 289 6.32 6.40 -17.69
N SER A 290 7.32 5.66 -17.21
CA SER A 290 7.55 4.27 -17.61
C SER A 290 6.40 3.35 -17.17
N LEU A 291 5.93 3.47 -15.93
CA LEU A 291 4.84 2.64 -15.42
C LEU A 291 3.52 3.00 -16.11
N SER A 292 3.26 4.30 -16.32
CA SER A 292 2.07 4.75 -17.07
C SER A 292 2.07 4.24 -18.50
N GLN A 293 3.21 4.25 -19.20
CA GLN A 293 3.36 3.68 -20.54
C GLN A 293 3.09 2.17 -20.56
N LEU A 294 3.61 1.44 -19.57
CA LEU A 294 3.36 0.01 -19.42
C LEU A 294 1.86 -0.27 -19.22
N MET A 295 1.25 0.41 -18.25
CA MET A 295 -0.13 0.19 -17.85
C MET A 295 -1.11 0.56 -18.96
N ASN A 296 -0.96 1.75 -19.56
CA ASN A 296 -1.83 2.22 -20.64
C ASN A 296 -1.55 1.58 -22.01
N GLY A 297 -0.40 0.92 -22.18
CA GLY A 297 0.00 0.25 -23.42
C GLY A 297 -0.19 -1.27 -23.36
N PRO A 298 0.89 -2.06 -23.20
CA PRO A 298 0.82 -3.52 -23.23
C PRO A 298 -0.17 -4.13 -22.24
N ILE A 299 -0.25 -3.61 -21.01
CA ILE A 299 -1.11 -4.18 -19.97
C ILE A 299 -2.58 -3.92 -20.28
N ARG A 300 -2.97 -2.68 -20.61
CA ARG A 300 -4.32 -2.36 -21.09
C ARG A 300 -4.76 -3.29 -22.22
N LYS A 301 -3.88 -3.52 -23.20
CA LYS A 301 -4.14 -4.42 -24.33
C LYS A 301 -4.35 -5.88 -23.89
N LYS A 302 -3.57 -6.37 -22.90
CA LYS A 302 -3.73 -7.71 -22.32
C LYS A 302 -5.07 -7.84 -21.58
N LEU A 303 -5.41 -6.85 -20.75
CA LEU A 303 -6.61 -6.87 -19.92
C LEU A 303 -7.89 -6.81 -20.76
N GLY A 304 -7.88 -6.03 -21.84
CA GLY A 304 -8.93 -6.02 -22.87
C GLY A 304 -10.31 -5.49 -22.44
N ILE A 305 -10.52 -5.22 -21.15
CA ILE A 305 -11.80 -4.77 -20.59
C ILE A 305 -11.78 -3.32 -20.10
N ILE A 306 -10.65 -2.62 -20.20
CA ILE A 306 -10.51 -1.24 -19.73
C ILE A 306 -11.28 -0.30 -20.68
N PRO A 307 -12.29 0.46 -20.20
CA PRO A 307 -13.10 1.35 -21.04
C PRO A 307 -12.25 2.41 -21.75
N GLU A 308 -12.62 2.77 -22.99
CA GLU A 308 -11.85 3.69 -23.83
C GLU A 308 -11.58 5.06 -23.18
N ASN A 309 -12.51 5.55 -22.37
CA ASN A 309 -12.42 6.82 -21.65
C ASN A 309 -11.62 6.74 -20.33
N VAL A 310 -11.17 5.56 -19.92
CA VAL A 310 -10.39 5.38 -18.68
C VAL A 310 -8.91 5.34 -19.02
N THR A 311 -8.11 6.19 -18.39
CA THR A 311 -6.64 6.15 -18.45
C THR A 311 -6.12 5.75 -17.08
N TRP A 312 -5.18 4.81 -17.02
CA TRP A 312 -4.57 4.40 -15.75
C TRP A 312 -3.91 5.61 -15.08
N GLY A 313 -4.30 5.88 -13.83
CA GLY A 313 -3.83 7.04 -13.05
C GLY A 313 -4.48 8.37 -13.41
N GLY A 314 -5.43 8.39 -14.36
CA GLY A 314 -6.03 9.61 -14.89
C GLY A 314 -6.94 10.36 -13.92
N GLN A 315 -7.34 9.74 -12.79
CA GLN A 315 -8.19 10.34 -11.75
C GLN A 315 -7.52 10.33 -10.36
N ALA A 316 -6.22 10.01 -10.26
CA ALA A 316 -5.53 9.84 -8.98
C ALA A 316 -5.42 11.17 -8.19
N ASP A 317 -5.28 12.30 -8.90
CA ASP A 317 -5.22 13.63 -8.30
C ASP A 317 -6.55 14.01 -7.62
N GLU A 318 -7.68 13.64 -8.23
CA GLU A 318 -9.02 13.83 -7.70
C GLU A 318 -9.26 12.96 -6.47
N VAL A 319 -8.77 11.72 -6.47
CA VAL A 319 -8.80 10.85 -5.29
C VAL A 319 -8.11 11.52 -4.11
N PHE A 320 -6.87 11.99 -4.29
CA PHE A 320 -6.13 12.65 -3.22
C PHE A 320 -6.85 13.91 -2.73
N THR A 321 -7.31 14.75 -3.67
CA THR A 321 -7.99 16.01 -3.36
C THR A 321 -9.25 15.78 -2.52
N ASN A 322 -10.08 14.78 -2.86
CA ASN A 322 -11.30 14.47 -2.13
C ASN A 322 -11.04 13.82 -0.76
N MET A 323 -9.92 13.09 -0.62
CA MET A 323 -9.50 12.44 0.63
C MET A 323 -8.67 13.36 1.54
N ALA A 324 -8.30 14.56 1.11
CA ALA A 324 -7.41 15.47 1.86
C ALA A 324 -7.95 15.81 3.27
N GLY A 325 -9.27 15.87 3.45
CA GLY A 325 -9.90 16.08 4.77
C GLY A 325 -9.88 14.86 5.69
N ASP A 326 -9.56 13.68 5.17
CA ASP A 326 -9.38 12.43 5.91
C ASP A 326 -7.90 12.12 6.17
N PHE A 327 -7.00 12.71 5.39
CA PHE A 327 -5.58 12.36 5.36
C PHE A 327 -4.91 12.44 6.73
N MET A 328 -5.10 13.54 7.47
CA MET A 328 -4.52 13.76 8.80
C MET A 328 -5.35 13.22 9.97
N LYS A 329 -6.48 12.54 9.73
CA LYS A 329 -7.27 11.91 10.81
C LYS A 329 -6.60 10.61 11.27
N PRO A 330 -6.36 10.41 12.58
CA PRO A 330 -5.82 9.15 13.08
C PRO A 330 -6.90 8.04 13.03
N VAL A 331 -6.46 6.78 12.87
CA VAL A 331 -7.32 5.59 12.96
C VAL A 331 -6.82 4.55 13.97
N VAL A 332 -6.02 4.99 14.95
CA VAL A 332 -5.49 4.13 16.03
C VAL A 332 -6.62 3.36 16.74
N ASP A 333 -7.76 4.02 17.01
CA ASP A 333 -8.92 3.38 17.64
C ASP A 333 -9.55 2.26 16.79
N ILE A 334 -9.34 2.24 15.46
CA ILE A 334 -9.78 1.12 14.61
C ILE A 334 -8.87 -0.10 14.84
N VAL A 335 -7.57 0.12 15.02
CA VAL A 335 -6.62 -0.95 15.35
C VAL A 335 -6.95 -1.58 16.71
N ASP A 336 -7.31 -0.76 17.70
CA ASP A 336 -7.79 -1.25 19.00
C ASP A 336 -9.05 -2.12 18.88
N GLN A 337 -9.99 -1.72 18.03
CA GLN A 337 -11.21 -2.50 17.78
C GLN A 337 -10.91 -3.84 17.10
N LEU A 338 -10.00 -3.86 16.12
CA LEU A 338 -9.56 -5.08 15.46
C LEU A 338 -8.92 -6.06 16.44
N LEU A 339 -8.00 -5.58 17.27
CA LEU A 339 -7.31 -6.39 18.27
C LEU A 339 -8.29 -6.93 19.31
N THR A 340 -9.23 -6.09 19.78
CA THR A 340 -10.30 -6.50 20.70
C THR A 340 -11.25 -7.53 20.08
N ALA A 341 -11.53 -7.43 18.78
CA ALA A 341 -12.33 -8.40 18.04
C ALA A 341 -11.58 -9.72 17.75
N GLY A 342 -10.33 -9.87 18.20
CA GLY A 342 -9.52 -11.07 18.01
C GLY A 342 -8.89 -11.20 16.62
N VAL A 343 -8.94 -10.14 15.80
CA VAL A 343 -8.28 -10.11 14.49
C VAL A 343 -6.77 -10.11 14.68
N LYS A 344 -6.04 -10.88 13.89
CA LYS A 344 -4.57 -10.79 13.85
C LYS A 344 -4.17 -9.50 13.15
N VAL A 345 -3.48 -8.62 13.87
CA VAL A 345 -2.94 -7.38 13.33
C VAL A 345 -1.41 -7.45 13.36
N THR A 346 -0.79 -7.24 12.21
CA THR A 346 0.66 -7.08 12.10
C THR A 346 0.98 -5.66 11.69
N VAL A 347 1.93 -5.01 12.36
CA VAL A 347 2.59 -3.79 11.88
C VAL A 347 3.96 -4.18 11.36
N TYR A 348 4.39 -3.61 10.24
CA TYR A 348 5.75 -3.78 9.76
C TYR A 348 6.24 -2.47 9.17
N ASN A 349 7.49 -2.10 9.46
CA ASN A 349 8.02 -0.78 9.11
C ASN A 349 9.48 -0.81 8.66
N GLY A 350 9.79 -0.02 7.64
CA GLY A 350 11.14 0.18 7.15
C GLY A 350 11.94 1.05 8.11
N GLN A 351 13.16 0.63 8.44
CA GLN A 351 14.04 1.37 9.33
C GLN A 351 14.37 2.78 8.85
N LEU A 352 14.41 2.98 7.52
CA LEU A 352 14.88 4.18 6.84
C LEU A 352 13.73 5.01 6.26
N ASP A 353 12.48 4.63 6.52
CA ASP A 353 11.33 5.43 6.11
C ASP A 353 11.28 6.73 6.93
N LEU A 354 11.09 7.86 6.25
CA LEU A 354 10.86 9.15 6.89
C LEU A 354 9.38 9.48 6.95
N ILE A 355 8.63 9.29 5.87
CA ILE A 355 7.23 9.71 5.81
C ILE A 355 6.47 9.02 6.93
N VAL A 356 6.66 7.70 7.13
CA VAL A 356 6.08 6.93 8.24
C VAL A 356 7.18 6.36 9.13
N ASP A 357 7.91 7.28 9.77
CA ASP A 357 9.12 6.96 10.53
C ASP A 357 8.91 6.02 11.72
N THR A 358 9.98 5.31 12.06
CA THR A 358 9.98 4.31 13.14
C THR A 358 9.62 4.87 14.51
N MET A 359 10.00 6.12 14.83
CA MET A 359 9.68 6.70 16.14
C MET A 359 8.18 6.98 16.25
N GLY A 360 7.57 7.59 15.23
CA GLY A 360 6.14 7.86 15.18
C GLY A 360 5.29 6.59 15.26
N GLN A 361 5.75 5.52 14.61
CA GLN A 361 5.07 4.22 14.67
C GLN A 361 5.14 3.58 16.06
N GLU A 362 6.28 3.68 16.74
CA GLU A 362 6.41 3.19 18.09
C GLU A 362 5.52 3.98 19.08
N LEU A 363 5.36 5.29 18.87
CA LEU A 363 4.52 6.14 19.72
C LEU A 363 3.06 5.71 19.74
N TRP A 364 2.42 5.50 18.58
CA TRP A 364 1.01 5.11 18.54
C TRP A 364 0.82 3.66 18.98
N VAL A 365 1.74 2.74 18.63
CA VAL A 365 1.66 1.34 19.07
C VAL A 365 1.68 1.26 20.59
N LYS A 366 2.56 2.00 21.26
CA LYS A 366 2.64 2.03 22.74
C LYS A 366 1.37 2.58 23.40
N GLN A 367 0.57 3.35 22.67
CA GLN A 367 -0.67 3.99 23.15
C GLN A 367 -1.94 3.18 22.84
N LEU A 368 -1.82 2.04 22.17
CA LEU A 368 -2.95 1.13 21.97
C LEU A 368 -3.62 0.81 23.32
N LYS A 369 -4.95 0.77 23.31
CA LYS A 369 -5.79 0.46 24.48
C LYS A 369 -6.12 -1.02 24.59
N TRP A 370 -5.71 -1.83 23.61
CA TRP A 370 -5.83 -3.29 23.62
C TRP A 370 -5.24 -3.92 24.91
N GLU A 371 -5.98 -4.83 25.53
CA GLU A 371 -5.63 -5.47 26.81
C GLU A 371 -4.20 -6.06 26.85
N GLY A 372 -3.72 -6.60 25.73
CA GLY A 372 -2.39 -7.21 25.64
C GLY A 372 -1.21 -6.23 25.54
N ILE A 373 -1.47 -4.91 25.42
CA ILE A 373 -0.42 -3.93 25.11
C ILE A 373 0.68 -3.84 26.17
N ARG A 374 0.30 -3.96 27.45
CA ARG A 374 1.26 -3.89 28.56
C ARG A 374 2.31 -4.98 28.44
N ASN A 375 1.85 -6.21 28.22
CA ASN A 375 2.73 -7.38 28.10
C ASN A 375 3.54 -7.32 26.80
N PHE A 376 2.94 -6.83 25.71
CA PHE A 376 3.67 -6.62 24.44
C PHE A 376 4.83 -5.62 24.62
N ASN A 377 4.61 -4.52 25.34
CA ASN A 377 5.63 -3.50 25.59
C ASN A 377 6.81 -4.02 26.44
N GLU A 378 6.56 -4.98 27.33
CA GLU A 378 7.58 -5.64 28.16
C GLU A 378 8.43 -6.66 27.38
N LEU A 379 8.01 -7.09 26.18
CA LEU A 379 8.78 -8.02 25.36
C LEU A 379 10.07 -7.38 24.83
N LYS A 380 11.12 -8.20 24.73
CA LYS A 380 12.34 -7.86 23.98
C LYS A 380 12.14 -8.15 22.49
N TRP A 381 12.81 -7.36 21.65
CA TRP A 381 12.90 -7.65 20.22
C TRP A 381 13.63 -8.98 19.99
N THR A 382 13.09 -9.80 19.09
CA THR A 382 13.74 -11.00 18.58
C THR A 382 14.39 -10.67 17.23
N PRO A 383 15.71 -10.85 17.06
CA PRO A 383 16.35 -10.65 15.76
C PRO A 383 15.97 -11.78 14.80
N LEU A 384 15.82 -11.42 13.53
CA LEU A 384 15.64 -12.33 12.40
C LEU A 384 16.81 -12.18 11.44
N ASP A 385 17.34 -13.30 10.95
CA ASP A 385 18.42 -13.30 9.97
C ASP A 385 17.92 -12.81 8.60
N ASP A 386 18.77 -12.06 7.92
CA ASP A 386 18.60 -11.61 6.55
C ASP A 386 18.67 -12.83 5.60
N PRO A 387 17.59 -13.18 4.88
CA PRO A 387 17.58 -14.34 3.99
C PRO A 387 18.59 -14.23 2.84
N ALA A 388 19.02 -13.02 2.48
CA ALA A 388 20.04 -12.81 1.46
C ALA A 388 21.47 -12.92 2.02
N THR A 389 21.64 -12.71 3.34
CA THR A 389 22.96 -12.67 3.98
C THR A 389 22.93 -13.41 5.34
N PRO A 390 23.05 -14.75 5.35
CA PRO A 390 22.98 -15.54 6.59
C PRO A 390 23.97 -15.06 7.66
N GLY A 391 23.51 -14.99 8.91
CA GLY A 391 24.29 -14.47 10.05
C GLY A 391 24.31 -12.94 10.19
N VAL A 392 23.67 -12.21 9.27
CA VAL A 392 23.39 -10.77 9.41
C VAL A 392 21.93 -10.58 9.80
N THR A 393 21.65 -9.73 10.79
CA THR A 393 20.26 -9.40 11.14
C THR A 393 19.61 -8.61 10.01
N GLY A 394 18.46 -9.09 9.53
CA GLY A 394 17.62 -8.42 8.53
C GLY A 394 16.41 -7.72 9.13
N ALA A 395 15.92 -8.18 10.28
CA ALA A 395 14.77 -7.58 10.95
C ALA A 395 14.80 -7.83 12.47
N PHE A 396 13.97 -7.08 13.18
CA PHE A 396 13.57 -7.39 14.55
C PHE A 396 12.06 -7.60 14.61
N CYS A 397 11.58 -8.54 15.42
CA CYS A 397 10.14 -8.72 15.62
C CYS A 397 9.74 -8.86 17.09
N LYS A 398 8.47 -8.53 17.37
CA LYS A 398 7.76 -8.84 18.60
C LYS A 398 6.41 -9.45 18.22
N THR A 399 5.97 -10.45 18.98
CA THR A 399 4.63 -11.03 18.81
C THR A 399 4.04 -11.33 20.19
N TYR A 400 2.81 -10.89 20.41
CA TYR A 400 2.05 -11.19 21.61
C TYR A 400 0.58 -11.40 21.24
N LYS A 401 0.00 -12.56 21.60
CA LYS A 401 -1.37 -12.94 21.24
C LYS A 401 -1.64 -12.70 19.73
N ASN A 402 -2.58 -11.81 19.39
CA ASN A 402 -2.98 -11.47 18.04
C ASN A 402 -2.33 -10.18 17.49
N PHE A 403 -1.27 -9.68 18.12
CA PHE A 403 -0.50 -8.54 17.64
C PHE A 403 0.96 -8.90 17.34
N ALA A 404 1.46 -8.49 16.18
CA ALA A 404 2.87 -8.60 15.81
C ALA A 404 3.42 -7.27 15.29
N PHE A 405 4.71 -7.02 15.51
CA PHE A 405 5.43 -5.86 14.99
C PHE A 405 6.79 -6.30 14.44
N TYR A 406 7.13 -5.87 13.23
CA TYR A 406 8.41 -6.05 12.57
C TYR A 406 9.09 -4.71 12.26
N TRP A 407 10.37 -4.59 12.60
CA TRP A 407 11.27 -3.59 12.04
C TRP A 407 12.12 -4.23 10.96
N ILE A 408 12.03 -3.75 9.73
CA ILE A 408 12.81 -4.25 8.61
C ILE A 408 14.02 -3.35 8.41
N LEU A 409 15.21 -3.90 8.68
CA LEU A 409 16.45 -3.13 8.62
C LEU A 409 16.82 -2.84 7.17
N LYS A 410 17.46 -1.68 6.94
CA LYS A 410 17.92 -1.24 5.61
C LYS A 410 16.80 -1.06 4.56
N ALA A 411 15.53 -1.07 4.97
CA ALA A 411 14.39 -0.74 4.11
C ALA A 411 13.90 0.68 4.41
N GLY A 412 13.53 1.42 3.36
CA GLY A 412 12.67 2.59 3.44
C GLY A 412 11.20 2.20 3.36
N HIS A 413 10.38 3.09 2.81
CA HIS A 413 8.92 3.00 2.79
C HIS A 413 8.38 1.83 1.95
N MET A 414 9.03 1.53 0.80
CA MET A 414 8.68 0.39 -0.05
C MET A 414 9.52 -0.83 0.34
N ILE A 415 9.18 -1.44 1.48
CA ILE A 415 9.94 -2.58 2.02
C ILE A 415 10.16 -3.71 1.00
N PRO A 416 9.18 -4.15 0.21
CA PRO A 416 9.41 -5.24 -0.73
C PRO A 416 10.41 -4.90 -1.85
N SER A 417 10.53 -3.62 -2.19
CA SER A 417 11.49 -3.13 -3.18
C SER A 417 12.90 -3.04 -2.59
N ASP A 418 13.03 -2.51 -1.37
CA ASP A 418 14.34 -2.30 -0.73
C ASP A 418 14.92 -3.60 -0.13
N GLN A 419 14.06 -4.44 0.47
CA GLN A 419 14.43 -5.66 1.19
C GLN A 419 13.56 -6.85 0.80
N GLY A 420 13.42 -7.11 -0.50
CA GLY A 420 12.57 -8.17 -1.07
C GLY A 420 12.71 -9.56 -0.43
N PRO A 421 13.92 -10.09 -0.17
CA PRO A 421 14.09 -11.39 0.48
C PRO A 421 13.49 -11.41 1.89
N MET A 422 13.73 -10.36 2.68
CA MET A 422 13.20 -10.22 4.04
C MET A 422 11.67 -10.01 4.02
N ALA A 423 11.15 -9.23 3.05
CA ALA A 423 9.72 -9.02 2.86
C ALA A 423 8.97 -10.33 2.54
N LEU A 424 9.51 -11.15 1.64
CA LEU A 424 8.94 -12.46 1.31
C LEU A 424 8.98 -13.43 2.49
N GLN A 425 10.07 -13.43 3.25
CA GLN A 425 10.18 -14.23 4.48
C GLN A 425 9.18 -13.76 5.54
N MET A 426 9.00 -12.44 5.72
CA MET A 426 8.01 -11.87 6.62
C MET A 426 6.59 -12.28 6.22
N LEU A 427 6.23 -12.21 4.92
CA LEU A 427 4.95 -12.71 4.42
C LEU A 427 4.71 -14.15 4.86
N LYS A 428 5.69 -15.04 4.67
CA LYS A 428 5.61 -16.45 5.07
C LYS A 428 5.39 -16.61 6.58
N MET A 429 6.10 -15.83 7.39
CA MET A 429 5.95 -15.86 8.85
C MET A 429 4.56 -15.38 9.30
N ILE A 430 4.07 -14.27 8.76
CA ILE A 430 2.74 -13.71 9.09
C ILE A 430 1.64 -14.71 8.72
N THR A 431 1.79 -15.36 7.56
CA THR A 431 0.82 -16.33 7.05
C THR A 431 1.06 -17.75 7.53
N GLN A 432 2.01 -17.96 8.47
CA GLN A 432 2.28 -19.22 9.16
C GLN A 432 2.68 -20.37 8.22
N GLN A 433 3.45 -20.05 7.18
CA GLN A 433 3.99 -21.04 6.24
C GLN A 433 5.22 -21.74 6.84
N ALA A 434 5.31 -23.05 6.61
CA ALA A 434 6.39 -23.91 7.11
C ALA A 434 7.68 -23.79 6.30
#